data_AF-A0A7J2RHZ8-F1
#
_entry.id   AF-A0A7J2RHZ8-F1
#
_cell.length_a   1.000
_cell.length_b   1.000
_cell.length_c   1.000
_cell.angle_alpha   90.00
_cell.angle_beta   90.00
_cell.angle_gamma   90.00
#
_symmetry.space_group_name_H-M   'P 1'
#
loop_
_entity.id
_entity.type
_entity.pdbx_description
1 polymer ?
#
loop_
_entity_poly.entity_id
_entity_poly.type
_entity_poly.pdbx_seq_one_letter_code
_entity_poly.pdbx_strand_id
1 'polypeptide(L)'
;MMFDKMRGFMVAAIQMLKSTRLGNSRSGQLVSNIIGSVIGVIMFIAVAIPVTTDIIATANLTGTTLTIVNLLPLFYAIGALLAVVGGFIIGGLGGRS
;
A
#
# COMPACT_ATOMS: atom_id res chain seq x y z
N MET A 1 44.38 -31.56 -4.50
CA MET A 1 44.14 -31.02 -3.14
C MET A 1 43.76 -29.53 -3.14
N MET A 2 44.56 -28.62 -3.72
CA MET A 2 44.22 -27.18 -3.73
C MET A 2 43.08 -26.83 -4.70
N PHE A 3 43.03 -27.48 -5.86
CA PHE A 3 41.97 -27.29 -6.85
C PHE A 3 40.61 -27.84 -6.42
N ASP A 4 40.55 -28.92 -5.65
CA ASP A 4 39.29 -29.50 -5.18
C ASP A 4 38.59 -28.62 -4.13
N LYS A 5 39.37 -28.01 -3.24
CA LYS A 5 38.85 -27.00 -2.28
C LYS A 5 38.30 -25.76 -3.00
N MET A 6 38.96 -25.33 -4.08
CA MET A 6 38.55 -24.16 -4.85
C MET A 6 37.25 -24.42 -5.64
N ARG A 7 37.08 -25.62 -6.17
CA ARG A 7 35.82 -26.05 -6.81
C ARG A 7 34.67 -26.18 -5.81
N GLY A 8 34.94 -26.72 -4.61
CA GLY A 8 33.94 -26.78 -3.53
C GLY A 8 33.48 -25.40 -3.07
N PHE A 9 34.41 -24.45 -2.93
CA PHE A 9 34.07 -23.06 -2.58
C PHE A 9 33.25 -22.37 -3.66
N MET A 10 33.59 -22.58 -4.94
CA MET A 10 32.87 -21.98 -6.06
C MET A 10 31.42 -22.46 -6.15
N VAL A 11 31.17 -23.76 -5.94
CA VAL A 11 29.80 -24.31 -5.94
C VAL A 11 28.99 -23.75 -4.76
N ALA A 12 29.58 -23.63 -3.58
CA ALA A 12 28.95 -23.02 -2.42
C ALA A 12 28.62 -21.53 -2.64
N ALA A 13 29.53 -20.78 -3.26
CA ALA A 13 29.33 -19.37 -3.60
C ALA A 13 28.19 -19.18 -4.61
N ILE A 14 28.10 -20.03 -5.64
CA ILE A 14 26.99 -19.99 -6.61
C ILE A 14 25.66 -20.32 -5.92
N GLN A 15 25.64 -21.29 -5.01
CA GLN A 15 24.45 -21.64 -4.22
C GLN A 15 24.01 -20.50 -3.30
N MET A 16 24.95 -19.82 -2.64
CA MET A 16 24.66 -18.63 -1.84
C MET A 16 24.10 -17.49 -2.71
N LEU A 17 24.69 -17.23 -3.87
CA LEU A 17 24.19 -16.20 -4.78
C LEU A 17 22.76 -16.51 -5.26
N LYS A 18 22.48 -17.79 -5.54
CA LYS A 18 21.16 -18.25 -5.97
C LYS A 18 20.14 -18.16 -4.83
N SER A 19 20.52 -18.48 -3.58
CA SER A 19 19.63 -18.36 -2.42
C SER A 19 19.38 -16.89 -2.01
N THR A 20 20.35 -16.00 -2.16
CA THR A 20 20.14 -14.55 -1.95
C THR A 20 19.22 -13.93 -3.00
N ARG A 21 19.31 -14.36 -4.27
CA ARG A 21 18.38 -13.91 -5.35
C ARG A 21 16.96 -14.44 -5.17
N LEU A 22 16.79 -15.62 -4.57
CA LEU A 22 15.49 -16.17 -4.19
C LEU A 22 14.91 -15.54 -2.91
N GLY A 23 15.72 -14.77 -2.19
CA GLY A 23 15.35 -14.00 -1.01
C GLY A 23 14.59 -12.70 -1.31
N ASN A 24 13.96 -12.56 -2.50
CA ASN A 24 12.88 -11.58 -2.67
C ASN A 24 11.68 -12.07 -1.85
N SER A 25 11.85 -11.86 -0.55
CA SER A 25 11.12 -12.50 0.51
C SER A 25 9.70 -12.01 0.40
N ARG A 26 8.75 -12.94 0.43
CA ARG A 26 7.30 -12.66 0.54
C ARG A 26 7.01 -11.51 1.52
N SER A 27 7.79 -11.42 2.59
CA SER A 27 7.81 -10.33 3.57
C SER A 27 8.13 -8.94 2.97
N GLY A 28 9.12 -8.80 2.11
CA GLY A 28 9.45 -7.55 1.42
C GLY A 28 8.36 -7.09 0.46
N GLN A 29 7.72 -8.04 -0.24
CA GLN A 29 6.58 -7.73 -1.11
C GLN A 29 5.34 -7.31 -0.31
N LEU A 30 5.07 -7.96 0.82
CA LEU A 30 3.98 -7.59 1.74
C LEU A 30 4.20 -6.20 2.35
N VAL A 31 5.41 -5.89 2.82
CA VAL A 31 5.74 -4.57 3.37
C VAL A 31 5.63 -3.48 2.31
N SER A 32 6.12 -3.73 1.09
CA SER A 32 6.00 -2.80 -0.03
C SER A 32 4.54 -2.48 -0.37
N ASN A 33 3.66 -3.48 -0.38
CA ASN A 33 2.24 -3.27 -0.68
C ASN A 33 1.52 -2.48 0.42
N ILE A 34 1.84 -2.74 1.70
CA ILE A 34 1.24 -2.01 2.83
C ILE A 34 1.66 -0.54 2.78
N ILE A 35 2.95 -0.26 2.58
CA ILE A 35 3.44 1.13 2.54
C ILE A 35 2.82 1.87 1.36
N GLY A 36 2.75 1.24 0.18
CA GLY A 36 2.14 1.84 -1.01
C GLY A 36 0.66 2.19 -0.79
N SER A 37 -0.12 1.31 -0.16
CA SER A 37 -1.54 1.56 0.08
C SER A 37 -1.77 2.67 1.11
N VAL A 38 -0.97 2.73 2.18
CA VAL A 38 -1.03 3.78 3.20
C VAL A 38 -0.72 5.15 2.60
N ILE A 39 0.35 5.26 1.82
CA ILE A 39 0.72 6.52 1.15
C ILE A 39 -0.39 6.95 0.20
N GLY A 40 -0.97 6.02 -0.57
CA GLY A 40 -2.08 6.31 -1.48
C GLY A 40 -3.29 6.92 -0.76
N VAL A 41 -3.67 6.39 0.40
CA VAL A 41 -4.77 6.95 1.20
C VAL A 41 -4.46 8.32 1.75
N ILE A 42 -3.25 8.54 2.27
CA ILE A 42 -2.84 9.86 2.77
C ILE A 42 -2.94 10.89 1.66
N MET A 43 -2.43 10.58 0.47
CA MET A 43 -2.48 11.47 -0.69
C MET A 43 -3.92 11.76 -1.13
N PHE A 44 -4.79 10.74 -1.14
CA PHE A 44 -6.20 10.92 -1.46
C PHE A 44 -6.91 11.84 -0.46
N ILE A 45 -6.79 11.56 0.84
CA ILE A 45 -7.44 12.34 1.90
C ILE A 45 -6.93 13.77 1.93
N ALA A 46 -5.61 13.97 1.75
CA ALA A 46 -4.97 15.28 1.74
C ALA A 46 -5.53 16.23 0.67
N VAL A 47 -6.05 15.70 -0.44
CA VAL A 47 -6.68 16.51 -1.50
C VAL A 47 -8.20 16.50 -1.38
N ALA A 48 -8.82 15.36 -1.11
CA ALA A 48 -10.26 15.21 -1.08
C ALA A 48 -10.93 16.06 0.00
N ILE A 49 -10.36 16.14 1.21
CA ILE A 49 -10.91 16.94 2.30
C ILE A 49 -10.93 18.44 1.95
N PRO A 50 -9.79 19.10 1.63
CA PRO A 50 -9.79 20.54 1.36
C PRO A 50 -10.66 20.92 0.16
N VAL A 51 -10.63 20.13 -0.93
CA VAL A 51 -11.49 20.37 -2.10
C VAL A 51 -12.97 20.34 -1.71
N THR A 52 -13.37 19.38 -0.89
CA THR A 52 -14.76 19.28 -0.45
C THR A 52 -15.14 20.45 0.47
N THR A 53 -14.26 20.85 1.39
CA THR A 53 -14.52 22.00 2.28
C THR A 53 -14.63 23.31 1.51
N ASP A 54 -13.82 23.49 0.46
CA ASP A 54 -13.87 24.68 -0.40
C ASP A 54 -15.18 24.73 -1.22
N ILE A 55 -15.63 23.60 -1.75
CA ILE A 55 -16.91 23.51 -2.45
C ILE A 55 -18.08 23.79 -1.49
N ILE A 56 -18.06 23.24 -0.28
CA ILE A 56 -19.11 23.50 0.71
C ILE A 56 -19.19 24.98 1.06
N ALA A 57 -18.04 25.63 1.24
CA ALA A 57 -17.97 27.05 1.56
C ALA A 57 -18.53 27.94 0.44
N THR A 58 -18.40 27.52 -0.82
CA THR A 58 -18.90 28.26 -1.99
C THR A 58 -20.33 27.90 -2.39
N ALA A 59 -20.85 26.75 -1.94
CA ALA A 59 -22.13 26.20 -2.37
C ALA A 59 -23.37 26.83 -1.69
N ASN A 60 -23.22 27.80 -0.79
CA ASN A 60 -24.32 28.48 -0.08
C ASN A 60 -25.38 27.52 0.49
N LEU A 61 -24.94 26.35 0.97
CA LEU A 61 -25.83 25.33 1.50
C LEU A 61 -26.33 25.73 2.89
N THR A 62 -27.61 25.47 3.17
CA THR A 62 -28.24 25.80 4.46
C THR A 62 -29.04 24.63 5.01
N GLY A 63 -29.33 24.67 6.32
CA GLY A 63 -30.19 23.68 6.98
C GLY A 63 -29.62 22.26 6.91
N THR A 64 -30.49 21.26 6.82
CA THR A 64 -30.13 19.84 6.83
C THR A 64 -29.15 19.45 5.72
N THR A 65 -29.21 20.10 4.56
CA THR A 65 -28.29 19.84 3.44
C THR A 65 -26.86 20.15 3.81
N LEU A 66 -26.60 21.29 4.47
CA LEU A 66 -25.26 21.63 4.95
C LEU A 66 -24.76 20.59 5.97
N THR A 67 -25.63 20.13 6.85
CA THR A 67 -25.29 19.12 7.87
C THR A 67 -24.88 17.80 7.24
N ILE A 68 -25.61 17.32 6.23
CA ILE A 68 -25.28 16.07 5.52
C ILE A 68 -23.96 16.21 4.75
N VAL A 69 -23.77 17.32 4.04
CA VAL A 69 -22.58 17.52 3.19
C VAL A 69 -21.32 17.71 4.05
N ASN A 70 -21.44 18.30 5.24
CA ASN A 70 -20.36 18.37 6.22
C ASN A 70 -19.87 17.01 6.74
N LEU A 71 -20.66 15.94 6.55
CA LEU A 71 -20.24 14.56 6.90
C LEU A 71 -19.44 13.88 5.78
N LEU A 72 -19.43 14.42 4.55
CA LEU A 72 -18.70 13.83 3.42
C LEU A 72 -17.20 13.66 3.68
N PRO A 73 -16.47 14.64 4.29
CA PRO A 73 -15.06 14.47 4.62
C PRO A 73 -14.81 13.24 5.51
N LEU A 74 -15.71 12.97 6.46
CA LEU A 74 -15.63 11.81 7.33
C LEU A 74 -15.85 10.50 6.55
N PHE A 75 -16.83 10.48 5.64
CA PHE A 75 -17.07 9.31 4.80
C PHE A 75 -15.93 9.04 3.82
N TYR A 76 -15.23 10.04 3.31
CA TYR A 76 -14.02 9.84 2.51
C TYR A 76 -12.91 9.19 3.33
N ALA A 77 -12.70 9.64 4.58
CA ALA A 77 -11.70 9.05 5.46
C ALA A 77 -12.03 7.57 5.77
N ILE A 78 -13.28 7.28 6.14
CA ILE A 78 -13.73 5.90 6.43
C ILE A 78 -13.66 5.04 5.16
N GLY A 79 -14.14 5.55 4.03
CA GLY A 79 -14.13 4.84 2.75
C GLY A 79 -12.70 4.51 2.28
N ALA A 80 -11.76 5.45 2.42
CA ALA A 80 -10.36 5.23 2.06
C ALA A 80 -9.69 4.18 2.97
N LEU A 81 -9.99 4.18 4.28
CA LEU A 81 -9.53 3.14 5.20
C LEU A 81 -10.10 1.77 4.83
N LEU A 82 -11.40 1.69 4.55
CA LEU A 82 -12.05 0.45 4.10
C LEU A 82 -11.48 -0.05 2.77
N ALA A 83 -11.14 0.84 1.85
CA ALA A 83 -10.50 0.48 0.58
C ALA A 83 -9.10 -0.13 0.78
N VAL A 84 -8.32 0.34 1.75
CA VAL A 84 -7.02 -0.28 2.09
C VAL A 84 -7.22 -1.64 2.72
N VAL A 85 -8.18 -1.78 3.64
CA VAL A 85 -8.46 -3.08 4.27
C VAL A 85 -8.99 -4.08 3.24
N GLY A 86 -9.94 -3.68 2.40
CA GLY A 86 -10.48 -4.51 1.32
C GLY A 86 -9.43 -4.84 0.26
N GLY A 87 -8.65 -3.85 -0.18
CA GLY A 87 -7.54 -4.04 -1.12
C GLY A 87 -6.39 -4.86 -0.56
N PHE A 88 -6.13 -4.80 0.74
CA PHE A 88 -5.18 -5.68 1.43
C PHE A 88 -5.69 -7.13 1.49
N ILE A 89 -6.97 -7.33 1.81
CA ILE A 89 -7.60 -8.67 1.85
C ILE A 89 -7.68 -9.28 0.43
N ILE A 90 -8.08 -8.50 -0.57
CA ILE A 90 -8.27 -8.97 -1.96
C ILE A 90 -6.93 -9.05 -2.69
N GLY A 91 -6.06 -8.05 -2.54
CA GLY A 91 -4.72 -8.02 -3.13
C GLY A 91 -3.75 -9.03 -2.49
N GLY A 92 -3.97 -9.41 -1.23
CA GLY A 92 -3.27 -10.52 -0.59
C GLY A 92 -3.60 -11.90 -1.16
N LEU A 93 -4.77 -12.05 -1.82
CA LEU A 93 -5.21 -13.28 -2.50
C LEU A 93 -4.83 -13.32 -3.98
N GLY A 94 -4.67 -12.16 -4.65
CA GLY A 94 -4.38 -12.06 -6.08
C GLY A 94 -2.94 -12.31 -6.52
N GLY A 95 -1.99 -12.44 -5.59
CA GLY A 95 -0.56 -12.67 -5.88
C GLY A 95 -0.14 -14.14 -6.05
N ARG A 96 -1.06 -15.06 -6.33
CA ARG A 96 -0.77 -16.49 -6.55
C ARG A 96 -1.17 -16.90 -7.96
N SER A 97 -0.33 -16.62 -8.95
CA SER A 97 -0.26 -17.34 -10.22
C SER A 97 1.17 -17.37 -10.69
#